data_AF-A0A0A0M318-F1
#
_entry.id   AF-A0A0A0M318-F1
#
_cell.length_a   1.000
_cell.length_b   1.000
_cell.length_c   1.000
_cell.angle_alpha   90.00
_cell.angle_beta   90.00
_cell.angle_gamma   90.00
#
_symmetry.space_group_name_H-M   'P 1'
#
loop_
_entity.id
_entity.type
_entity.pdbx_description
1 polymer ?
#
loop_
_entity_poly.entity_id
_entity_poly.type
_entity_poly.pdbx_seq_one_letter_code
_entity_poly.pdbx_strand_id
1 'polypeptide(L)'
;TLQWQPVDGARAYFLHAMGSRGDDTMVMWSSSEVGNAGPELITYLSSAQADRWVGEKVLLDRDARSCTIPREVFAGDGTAVEPMVQMVAYGGDSTIQQPRPADAPAGWAPEWQVRVRNKSTAMLVPGMEGMAVPDARDVAGETGKDQVKRAARGLLRGILGR
;
A
#
# COMPACT_ATOMS: atom_id res chain seq x y z
N THR A 1 13.10 12.66 -9.47
CA THR A 1 13.22 11.22 -9.75
C THR A 1 13.28 10.47 -8.45
N LEU A 2 12.49 9.41 -8.34
CA LEU A 2 12.48 8.50 -7.20
C LEU A 2 13.51 7.39 -7.44
N GLN A 3 14.16 6.94 -6.36
CA GLN A 3 15.10 5.83 -6.36
C GLN A 3 14.85 4.96 -5.13
N TRP A 4 15.02 3.65 -5.25
CA TRP A 4 14.81 2.71 -4.14
C TRP A 4 15.79 1.55 -4.17
N GLN A 5 15.99 0.94 -3.00
CA GLN A 5 16.75 -0.30 -2.86
C GLN A 5 15.93 -1.49 -3.37
N PRO A 6 16.58 -2.55 -3.87
CA PRO A 6 15.89 -3.79 -4.24
C PRO A 6 15.09 -4.33 -3.05
N VAL A 7 13.92 -4.89 -3.35
CA VAL A 7 13.10 -5.63 -2.38
C VAL A 7 13.26 -7.10 -2.71
N ASP A 8 13.83 -7.87 -1.80
CA ASP A 8 14.06 -9.29 -2.02
C ASP A 8 12.75 -10.04 -2.33
N GLY A 9 12.78 -10.86 -3.38
CA GLY A 9 11.60 -11.60 -3.84
C GLY A 9 10.56 -10.76 -4.61
N ALA A 10 10.83 -9.47 -4.88
CA ALA A 10 9.96 -8.67 -5.74
C ALA A 10 9.98 -9.18 -7.18
N ARG A 11 8.79 -9.21 -7.77
CA ARG A 11 8.50 -9.58 -9.17
C ARG A 11 8.20 -8.38 -10.06
N ALA A 12 7.68 -7.30 -9.47
CA ALA A 12 7.28 -6.10 -10.18
C ALA A 12 7.10 -4.93 -9.20
N TYR A 13 7.13 -3.71 -9.73
CA TYR A 13 6.84 -2.48 -8.98
C TYR A 13 5.72 -1.68 -9.62
N PHE A 14 4.99 -0.93 -8.80
CA PHE A 14 4.05 0.08 -9.27
C PHE A 14 4.09 1.29 -8.34
N LEU A 15 4.05 2.48 -8.92
CA LEU A 15 3.99 3.74 -8.20
C LEU A 15 2.72 4.49 -8.61
N HIS A 16 2.08 5.10 -7.62
CA HIS A 16 0.96 6.01 -7.79
C HIS A 16 1.28 7.31 -7.05
N ALA A 17 0.96 8.45 -7.65
CA ALA A 17 1.09 9.75 -7.01
C ALA A 17 -0.23 10.51 -7.11
N MET A 18 -0.63 11.15 -6.02
CA MET A 18 -1.81 11.99 -5.96
C MET A 18 -1.47 13.33 -5.31
N GLY A 19 -1.88 14.42 -5.94
CA GLY A 19 -1.62 15.79 -5.46
C GLY A 19 -2.61 16.79 -6.04
N SER A 20 -2.64 18.00 -5.49
CA SER A 20 -3.47 19.11 -5.99
C SER A 20 -2.60 20.11 -6.75
N ARG A 21 -3.11 20.62 -7.88
CA ARG A 21 -2.49 21.73 -8.63
C ARG A 21 -3.00 23.11 -8.19
N GLY A 22 -3.88 23.17 -7.18
CA GLY A 22 -4.70 24.35 -6.93
C GLY A 22 -6.02 24.31 -7.72
N ASP A 23 -6.85 25.34 -7.57
CA ASP A 23 -8.11 25.50 -8.31
C ASP A 23 -9.00 24.23 -8.33
N ASP A 24 -9.14 23.57 -7.17
CA ASP A 24 -9.87 22.29 -6.99
C ASP A 24 -9.44 21.14 -7.94
N THR A 25 -8.28 21.26 -8.59
CA THR A 25 -7.79 20.29 -9.56
C THR A 25 -6.93 19.22 -8.88
N MET A 26 -7.48 18.02 -8.77
CA MET A 26 -6.75 16.84 -8.31
C MET A 26 -6.08 16.11 -9.47
N VAL A 27 -4.82 15.75 -9.27
CA VAL A 27 -4.01 14.99 -10.23
C VAL A 27 -3.74 13.61 -9.68
N MET A 28 -3.95 12.61 -10.54
CA MET A 28 -3.62 11.21 -10.31
C MET A 28 -2.62 10.79 -11.39
N TRP A 29 -1.46 10.31 -10.95
CA TRP A 29 -0.39 9.85 -11.84
C TRP A 29 0.02 8.43 -11.45
N SER A 30 0.50 7.63 -12.41
CA SER A 30 1.08 6.33 -12.14
C SER A 30 2.30 6.05 -13.00
N SER A 31 3.12 5.08 -12.59
CA SER A 31 4.31 4.63 -13.33
C SER A 31 4.01 3.75 -14.55
N SER A 32 2.73 3.52 -14.85
CA SER A 32 2.28 2.64 -15.94
C SER A 32 2.39 3.34 -17.30
N GLU A 33 2.74 2.59 -18.35
CA GLU A 33 2.63 3.08 -19.74
C GLU A 33 1.17 3.03 -20.26
N VAL A 34 0.28 2.33 -19.53
CA VAL A 34 -1.15 2.23 -19.85
C VAL A 34 -1.93 3.22 -18.98
N GLY A 35 -2.70 4.10 -19.62
CA GLY A 35 -3.31 5.27 -18.98
C GLY A 35 -4.46 5.01 -18.00
N ASN A 36 -4.97 3.79 -17.87
CA ASN A 36 -6.06 3.46 -16.94
C ASN A 36 -5.59 2.84 -15.62
N ALA A 37 -4.27 2.73 -15.40
CA ALA A 37 -3.70 2.19 -14.18
C ALA A 37 -3.65 3.24 -13.07
N GLY A 38 -4.26 2.93 -11.92
CA GLY A 38 -4.45 3.86 -10.81
C GLY A 38 -4.23 3.24 -9.43
N PRO A 39 -4.77 3.87 -8.36
CA PRO A 39 -4.55 3.46 -6.97
C PRO A 39 -5.11 2.08 -6.64
N GLU A 40 -6.05 1.55 -7.44
CA GLU A 40 -6.57 0.19 -7.30
C GLU A 40 -5.48 -0.88 -7.42
N LEU A 41 -4.36 -0.55 -8.07
CA LEU A 41 -3.20 -1.42 -8.17
C LEU A 41 -2.36 -1.46 -6.89
N ILE A 42 -2.59 -0.61 -5.89
CA ILE A 42 -1.96 -0.70 -4.55
C ILE A 42 -2.57 -1.86 -3.72
N THR A 43 -2.87 -2.98 -4.38
CA THR A 43 -3.48 -4.20 -3.84
C THR A 43 -2.54 -5.41 -3.93
N TYR A 44 -3.05 -6.62 -3.72
CA TYR A 44 -2.30 -7.87 -3.92
C TYR A 44 -2.54 -8.41 -5.33
N LEU A 45 -1.48 -8.93 -5.96
CA LEU A 45 -1.55 -9.61 -7.25
C LEU A 45 -1.03 -11.04 -7.13
N SER A 46 -1.53 -11.95 -7.97
CA SER A 46 -0.88 -13.25 -8.15
C SER A 46 0.42 -13.09 -8.94
N SER A 47 1.34 -14.06 -8.81
CA SER A 47 2.60 -14.06 -9.56
C SER A 47 2.32 -14.01 -11.07
N ALA A 48 1.39 -14.82 -11.56
CA ALA A 48 1.03 -14.87 -12.98
C ALA A 48 0.44 -13.54 -13.50
N GLN A 49 -0.34 -12.83 -12.68
CA GLN A 49 -0.91 -11.54 -13.05
C GLN A 49 0.16 -10.45 -13.08
N ALA A 50 1.06 -10.44 -12.09
CA ALA A 50 2.18 -9.50 -12.07
C ALA A 50 3.07 -9.70 -13.31
N ASP A 51 3.43 -10.95 -13.63
CA ASP A 51 4.27 -11.28 -14.79
C ASP A 51 3.64 -10.83 -16.12
N ARG A 52 2.34 -11.09 -16.29
CA ARG A 52 1.60 -10.63 -17.47
C ARG A 52 1.62 -9.11 -17.58
N TRP A 53 1.38 -8.41 -16.47
CA TRP A 53 1.28 -6.95 -16.45
C TRP A 53 2.62 -6.23 -16.54
N VAL A 54 3.74 -6.89 -16.22
CA VAL A 54 5.08 -6.43 -16.61
C VAL A 54 5.21 -6.50 -18.15
N GLY A 55 4.80 -7.60 -18.78
CA GLY A 55 4.83 -7.75 -20.24
C GLY A 55 3.94 -6.74 -20.98
N GLU A 56 2.78 -6.39 -20.40
CA GLU A 56 1.86 -5.37 -20.89
C GLU A 56 2.26 -3.93 -20.50
N LYS A 57 3.36 -3.77 -19.76
CA LYS A 57 3.89 -2.48 -19.28
C LYS A 57 2.94 -1.68 -18.39
N VAL A 58 2.02 -2.36 -17.73
CA VAL A 58 1.21 -1.82 -16.65
C VAL A 58 2.06 -1.68 -15.37
N LEU A 59 2.98 -2.62 -15.16
CA LEU A 59 3.91 -2.64 -14.03
C LEU A 59 5.35 -2.44 -14.50
N LEU A 60 6.16 -1.86 -13.63
CA LEU A 60 7.61 -1.83 -13.80
C LEU A 60 8.19 -3.21 -13.53
N ASP A 61 9.24 -3.57 -14.26
CA ASP A 61 9.97 -4.83 -14.09
C ASP A 61 10.63 -4.94 -12.70
N ARG A 62 10.89 -6.19 -12.27
CA ARG A 62 11.57 -6.51 -11.00
C ARG A 62 12.94 -5.85 -10.82
N ASP A 63 13.61 -5.45 -11.89
CA ASP A 63 14.91 -4.80 -11.84
C ASP A 63 14.82 -3.27 -11.87
N ALA A 64 13.60 -2.70 -11.93
CA ALA A 64 13.41 -1.26 -11.80
C ALA A 64 13.89 -0.76 -10.43
N ARG A 65 14.74 0.28 -10.44
CA ARG A 65 15.28 0.95 -9.24
C ARG A 65 15.03 2.44 -9.20
N SER A 66 14.38 2.97 -10.23
CA SER A 66 14.06 4.39 -10.31
C SER A 66 12.81 4.64 -11.14
N CYS A 67 12.11 5.74 -10.86
CA CYS A 67 10.99 6.22 -11.64
C CYS A 67 10.96 7.75 -11.60
N THR A 68 10.78 8.38 -12.76
CA THR A 68 10.71 9.84 -12.85
C THR A 68 9.26 10.27 -12.99
N ILE A 69 8.77 10.94 -11.96
CA ILE A 69 7.53 11.72 -12.04
C ILE A 69 7.88 13.04 -12.74
N PRO A 70 7.30 13.36 -13.91
CA PRO A 70 7.53 14.65 -14.56
C PRO A 70 7.01 15.78 -13.67
N ARG A 71 7.82 16.82 -13.47
CA ARG A 71 7.49 17.93 -12.55
C ARG A 71 6.23 18.68 -12.99
N GLU A 72 6.02 18.71 -14.30
CA GLU A 72 4.95 19.41 -14.99
C GLU A 72 3.57 18.84 -14.59
N VAL A 73 3.50 17.57 -14.20
CA VAL A 73 2.26 16.89 -13.79
C VAL A 73 1.64 17.53 -12.54
N PHE A 74 2.48 18.03 -11.62
CA PHE A 74 2.03 18.65 -10.36
C PHE A 74 2.29 20.15 -10.29
N ALA A 75 2.75 20.78 -11.38
CA ALA A 75 2.97 22.22 -11.44
C ALA A 75 1.62 22.96 -11.33
N GLY A 76 1.44 23.74 -10.25
CA GLY A 76 0.21 24.44 -9.93
C GLY A 76 0.35 25.96 -9.84
N ASP A 77 -0.71 26.60 -9.36
CA ASP A 77 -0.89 28.07 -9.26
C ASP A 77 -0.23 28.74 -8.04
N GLY A 78 0.49 27.95 -7.22
CA GLY A 78 1.08 28.40 -5.96
C GLY A 78 0.32 27.93 -4.71
N THR A 79 -0.85 27.31 -4.87
CA THR A 79 -1.58 26.59 -3.80
C THR A 79 -1.45 25.07 -3.89
N ALA A 80 -0.56 24.59 -4.77
CA ALA A 80 -0.31 23.17 -4.99
C ALA A 80 0.14 22.48 -3.70
N VAL A 81 -0.34 21.25 -3.50
CA VAL A 81 0.07 20.37 -2.41
C VAL A 81 1.04 19.34 -2.96
N GLU A 82 2.16 19.14 -2.25
CA GLU A 82 3.16 18.12 -2.62
C GLU A 82 2.49 16.75 -2.80
N PRO A 83 2.80 16.03 -3.90
CA PRO A 83 2.10 14.81 -4.22
C PRO A 83 2.43 13.72 -3.20
N MET A 84 1.42 13.06 -2.66
CA MET A 84 1.60 11.84 -1.92
C MET A 84 1.88 10.71 -2.90
N VAL A 85 3.08 10.11 -2.80
CA VAL A 85 3.50 8.98 -3.62
C VAL A 85 3.35 7.70 -2.81
N GLN A 86 2.69 6.70 -3.38
CA GLN A 86 2.63 5.34 -2.88
C GLN A 86 3.37 4.42 -3.84
N MET A 87 4.16 3.49 -3.31
CA MET A 87 4.84 2.45 -4.06
C MET A 87 4.41 1.09 -3.53
N VAL A 88 4.23 0.13 -4.42
CA VAL A 88 4.07 -1.28 -4.10
C VAL A 88 5.12 -2.11 -4.85
N ALA A 89 5.76 -3.02 -4.14
CA ALA A 89 6.56 -4.11 -4.69
C ALA A 89 5.76 -5.40 -4.54
N TYR A 90 5.40 -6.05 -5.65
CA TYR A 90 4.67 -7.31 -5.61
C TYR A 90 5.63 -8.48 -5.43
N GLY A 91 5.38 -9.31 -4.43
CA GLY A 91 6.14 -10.53 -4.18
C GLY A 91 5.56 -11.74 -4.91
N GLY A 92 6.16 -12.90 -4.66
CA GLY A 92 5.61 -14.17 -5.07
C GLY A 92 4.35 -14.57 -4.28
N ASP A 93 3.63 -15.53 -4.83
CA ASP A 93 2.52 -16.22 -4.17
C ASP A 93 2.84 -17.70 -3.91
N SER A 94 2.17 -18.26 -2.91
CA SER A 94 2.32 -19.66 -2.53
C SER A 94 1.00 -20.24 -2.05
N THR A 95 0.90 -21.56 -2.08
CA THR A 95 -0.25 -22.30 -1.57
C THR A 95 0.17 -23.07 -0.33
N ILE A 96 -0.48 -22.80 0.79
CA ILE A 96 -0.32 -23.51 2.06
C ILE A 96 -1.55 -24.39 2.24
N GLN A 97 -1.37 -25.65 2.60
CA GLN A 97 -2.47 -26.59 2.80
C GLN A 97 -2.22 -27.44 4.04
N GLN A 98 -3.27 -28.11 4.51
CA GLN A 98 -3.16 -29.08 5.60
C GLN A 98 -1.99 -30.03 5.32
N PRO A 99 -1.03 -30.15 6.24
CA PRO A 99 0.03 -31.14 6.10
C PRO A 99 -0.59 -32.54 6.01
N ARG A 100 -0.16 -33.33 5.02
CA ARG A 100 -0.64 -34.70 4.86
C ARG A 100 -0.20 -35.56 6.06
N PRO A 101 -1.13 -36.19 6.80
CA PRO A 101 -0.77 -37.14 7.86
C PRO A 101 0.03 -38.33 7.32
N ALA A 102 0.89 -38.91 8.16
CA ALA A 102 1.76 -40.02 7.74
C ALA A 102 0.97 -41.29 7.37
N ASP A 103 -0.18 -41.51 7.99
CA ASP A 103 -1.10 -42.63 7.81
C ASP A 103 -2.29 -42.29 6.90
N ALA A 104 -2.18 -41.23 6.11
CA ALA A 104 -3.25 -40.76 5.24
C ALA A 104 -3.66 -41.81 4.19
N PRO A 105 -4.96 -42.17 4.08
CA PRO A 105 -5.44 -43.13 3.11
C PRO A 105 -5.20 -42.67 1.66
N ALA A 106 -5.30 -43.60 0.69
CA ALA A 106 -5.02 -43.34 -0.72
C ALA A 106 -5.86 -42.20 -1.34
N GLY A 107 -7.06 -41.93 -0.79
CA GLY A 107 -7.95 -40.84 -1.21
C GLY A 107 -7.91 -39.60 -0.33
N TRP A 108 -6.94 -39.46 0.57
CA TRP A 108 -6.85 -38.30 1.45
C TRP A 108 -6.69 -37.00 0.64
N ALA A 109 -7.49 -35.99 0.98
CA ALA A 109 -7.41 -34.64 0.46
C ALA A 109 -7.35 -33.66 1.64
N PRO A 110 -6.66 -32.51 1.49
CA PRO A 110 -6.59 -31.52 2.55
C PRO A 110 -7.97 -30.90 2.80
N GLU A 111 -8.35 -30.77 4.07
CA GLU A 111 -9.60 -30.10 4.46
C GLU A 111 -9.57 -28.60 4.18
N TRP A 112 -8.38 -28.00 4.14
CA TRP A 112 -8.19 -26.60 3.86
C TRP A 112 -6.95 -26.35 3.00
N GLN A 113 -7.05 -25.29 2.19
CA GLN A 113 -5.96 -24.76 1.39
C GLN A 113 -6.10 -23.23 1.32
N VAL A 114 -4.99 -22.53 1.49
CA VAL A 114 -4.91 -21.07 1.49
C VAL A 114 -3.89 -20.63 0.45
N ARG A 115 -4.24 -19.59 -0.33
CA ARG A 115 -3.29 -18.91 -1.21
C ARG A 115 -2.77 -17.65 -0.53
N VAL A 116 -1.46 -17.56 -0.36
CA VAL A 116 -0.76 -16.42 0.24
C VAL A 116 -0.15 -15.59 -0.87
N ARG A 117 -0.34 -14.27 -0.82
CA ARG A 117 0.27 -13.30 -1.73
C ARG A 117 1.00 -12.26 -0.91
N ASN A 118 2.23 -11.96 -1.27
CA ASN A 118 3.05 -10.99 -0.55
C ASN A 118 3.13 -9.68 -1.32
N LYS A 119 3.17 -8.57 -0.60
CA LYS A 119 3.51 -7.25 -1.14
C LYS A 119 4.27 -6.45 -0.08
N SER A 120 5.11 -5.53 -0.53
CA SER A 120 5.69 -4.50 0.31
C SER A 120 5.20 -3.14 -0.19
N THR A 121 4.83 -2.24 0.72
CA THR A 121 4.34 -0.91 0.35
C THR A 121 5.13 0.17 1.07
N ALA A 122 5.38 1.28 0.37
CA ALA A 122 5.97 2.47 0.94
C ALA A 122 5.13 3.69 0.55
N MET A 123 5.14 4.71 1.41
CA MET A 123 4.54 6.00 1.11
C MET A 123 5.58 7.09 1.33
N LEU A 124 5.55 8.11 0.48
CA LEU A 124 6.46 9.24 0.51
C LEU A 124 5.68 10.51 0.19
N VAL A 125 5.95 11.57 0.94
CA VAL A 125 5.66 12.94 0.51
C VAL A 125 7.02 13.56 0.13
N PRO A 126 7.27 13.88 -1.16
CA PRO A 126 8.52 14.50 -1.58
C PRO A 126 8.83 15.76 -0.76
N GLY A 127 10.08 15.94 -0.36
CA GLY A 127 10.50 17.05 0.52
C GLY A 127 10.26 16.82 2.02
N MET A 128 9.63 15.71 2.40
CA MET A 128 9.47 15.25 3.80
C MET A 128 10.23 13.93 4.05
N GLU A 129 11.31 13.67 3.30
CA GLU A 129 12.07 12.44 3.40
C GLU A 129 12.58 12.21 4.85
N GLY A 130 12.26 11.05 5.44
CA GLY A 130 12.72 10.66 6.78
C GLY A 130 11.72 10.90 7.92
N MET A 131 10.57 11.52 7.65
CA MET A 131 9.44 11.46 8.59
C MET A 131 8.71 10.13 8.42
N ALA A 132 8.83 9.26 9.41
CA ALA A 132 8.07 8.01 9.45
C ALA A 132 6.58 8.33 9.36
N VAL A 133 5.93 7.90 8.28
CA VAL A 133 4.46 7.86 8.23
C VAL A 133 4.05 6.83 9.29
N PRO A 134 3.25 7.21 10.31
CA PRO A 134 2.86 6.29 11.37
C PRO A 134 2.27 5.01 10.77
N ASP A 135 2.61 3.84 11.33
CA ASP A 135 1.95 2.60 10.94
C ASP A 135 0.44 2.78 11.18
N ALA A 136 -0.41 2.23 10.31
CA ALA A 136 -1.86 2.27 10.51
C ALA A 136 -2.28 1.62 11.85
N ARG A 137 -1.38 0.82 12.45
CA ARG A 137 -1.50 0.28 13.81
C ARG A 137 -1.32 1.33 14.93
N ASP A 138 -0.54 2.38 14.70
CA ASP A 138 -0.25 3.42 15.70
C ASP A 138 -1.39 4.44 15.82
N VAL A 139 -2.11 4.71 14.73
CA VAL A 139 -3.25 5.65 14.70
C VAL A 139 -4.44 5.14 15.55
N ALA A 140 -4.57 3.81 15.71
CA ALA A 140 -5.59 3.21 16.56
C ALA A 140 -5.28 3.30 18.07
N GLY A 141 -4.02 3.57 18.44
CA GLY A 141 -3.56 3.55 19.83
C GLY A 141 -3.76 4.85 20.61
N GLU A 142 -3.66 6.00 19.95
CA GLU A 142 -3.66 7.32 20.61
C GLU A 142 -5.05 7.97 20.71
N THR A 143 -5.94 7.74 19.75
CA THR A 143 -7.28 8.35 19.75
C THR A 143 -8.25 7.68 20.74
N GLY A 144 -8.06 6.40 21.06
CA GLY A 144 -8.96 5.65 21.94
C GLY A 144 -8.79 5.95 23.43
N LYS A 145 -7.56 6.15 23.92
CA LYS A 145 -7.28 6.26 25.36
C LYS A 145 -7.79 7.58 25.97
N ASP A 146 -7.73 8.67 25.22
CA ASP A 146 -8.15 9.99 25.70
C ASP A 146 -9.68 10.18 25.66
N GLN A 147 -10.36 9.57 24.68
CA GLN A 147 -11.81 9.58 24.62
C GLN A 147 -12.43 8.74 25.75
N VAL A 148 -11.86 7.56 26.05
CA VAL A 148 -12.32 6.69 27.16
C VAL A 148 -12.12 7.38 28.52
N LYS A 149 -10.99 8.08 28.74
CA LYS A 149 -10.76 8.84 29.98
C LYS A 149 -11.74 10.01 30.15
N ARG A 150 -12.07 10.72 29.07
CA ARG A 150 -13.04 11.83 29.12
C ARG A 150 -14.47 11.33 29.36
N ALA A 151 -14.86 10.23 28.71
CA ALA A 151 -16.16 9.60 28.91
C ALA A 151 -16.34 9.08 30.36
N ALA A 152 -15.32 8.41 30.90
CA ALA A 152 -15.35 7.90 32.28
C ALA A 152 -15.44 9.02 33.34
N ARG A 153 -14.75 10.16 33.11
CA ARG A 153 -14.83 11.33 34.01
C ARG A 153 -16.19 12.03 33.96
N GLY A 154 -16.87 12.02 32.81
CA GLY A 154 -18.22 12.59 32.66
C GLY A 154 -19.29 11.78 33.42
N LEU A 155 -19.20 10.46 33.39
CA LEU A 155 -20.17 9.58 34.05
C LEU A 155 -20.14 9.69 35.58
N LEU A 156 -18.95 9.83 36.17
CA LEU A 156 -18.77 9.90 37.63
C LEU A 156 -19.24 11.24 38.22
N ARG A 157 -19.31 12.31 37.42
CA ARG A 157 -19.85 13.61 37.87
C ARG A 157 -21.37 13.65 37.91
N GLY A 158 -22.06 12.77 37.17
CA GLY A 158 -23.52 12.71 37.14
C GLY A 158 -24.17 11.94 38.31
N ILE A 159 -23.38 11.16 39.06
CA ILE A 159 -23.90 10.23 40.08
C ILE A 159 -23.70 10.75 41.52
N LEU A 160 -22.95 11.84 41.73
CA LEU A 160 -22.62 12.36 43.07
C LEU A 160 -22.95 13.84 43.27
N GLY A 161 -23.76 14.45 42.40
CA GLY A 161 -24.11 15.87 42.47
C GLY A 161 -25.60 16.10 42.69
N ARG A 162 -26.04 16.09 43.95
CA ARG A 162 -27.14 16.91 44.44
C ARG A 162 -26.74 17.52 45.78
#